data_AF-F4RQD8-F1
#
_entry.id   AF-F4RQD8-F1
#
_cell.length_a   1.000
_cell.length_b   1.000
_cell.length_c   1.000
_cell.angle_alpha   90.00
_cell.angle_beta   90.00
_cell.angle_gamma   90.00
#
_symmetry.space_group_name_H-M   'P 1'
#
loop_
_entity.id
_entity.type
_entity.pdbx_description
1 polymer ?
#
loop_
_entity_poly.entity_id
_entity_poly.type
_entity_poly.pdbx_seq_one_letter_code
_entity_poly.pdbx_strand_id
1 'polypeptide(L)'
;MDRAKSKTEIEDGMAQGNFDRAAAILAELGYSGPVAVASDQTVCVQTLRHHRGFIVGAQGGDIPFNSPDQLQELLQNIKSKNNLCSKIRAYTLQVPLPNIPTLVVALLASKSDKGADDIAVLHNTVIQMSRASGIDVLSIGADGAANELAAQAKLNQMSTRFLTYSNENLEVNIKVPLFGNPPCPIVTLQDPKHARKTDLSQVLQTPNSPLLAKDVFDCDKQDDGRALRTFCYQTVATTLARPDCSGLTIYLFIIGELCDAWLNKTMNHRERIRSAWTAAFFLRMWKAHLLQRQSDTDGLMSFHLNGSSHASFKIFSTLAESLIALIISHREYYPDFPFCPWKHGTEACEHIFGWMRIISPNFSVLDARLMMPKIIAVVKSIMSGRIKIPPSEHVHAGYQIDLHEDNADNLDHLRDFPSNKEISEDLSIAKKRAMSLAEFCGMVVIKLNNSDNEVEEILGSTVHNAQEHSPDVLTSAAKDYEINYSYEHEQNALSVMLDQVPETFEGEVVQNSAMSISNLLNSSDEPQNPNGLVSGLGKEATFCLIDNDRLHVKNIIELRKQHNSQVAKNKGNDRMLTNGDNLRLELNSTVNPESRINTP
;
A
#
# COMPACT_ATOMS: atom_id res chain seq x y z
N MET A 1 28.92 22.91 26.41
CA MET A 1 28.76 22.80 24.95
C MET A 1 27.48 22.03 24.71
N ASP A 2 26.36 22.75 24.57
CA ASP A 2 25.07 22.13 24.26
C ASP A 2 25.15 21.46 22.89
N ARG A 3 24.90 20.16 22.83
CA ARG A 3 24.53 19.43 21.60
C ARG A 3 23.12 19.86 21.12
N ALA A 4 22.79 21.14 21.24
CA ALA A 4 21.53 21.72 20.79
C ALA A 4 21.64 22.02 19.29
N LYS A 5 20.78 21.36 18.51
CA LYS A 5 20.74 21.30 17.04
C LYS A 5 21.79 20.41 16.40
N SER A 6 21.78 19.11 16.72
CA SER A 6 22.18 18.18 15.66
C SER A 6 21.18 18.38 14.50
N LYS A 7 21.67 18.51 13.27
CA LYS A 7 20.82 18.63 12.06
C LYS A 7 19.89 17.43 11.84
N THR A 8 19.93 16.43 12.72
CA THR A 8 19.27 15.12 12.60
C THR A 8 18.11 14.90 13.58
N GLU A 9 17.91 15.75 14.60
CA GLU A 9 16.77 15.60 15.53
C GLU A 9 15.46 16.11 14.89
N ILE A 10 14.42 15.27 14.88
CA ILE A 10 13.07 15.65 14.44
C ILE A 10 12.42 16.50 15.53
N GLU A 11 11.92 17.68 15.17
CA GLU A 11 11.19 18.56 16.09
C GLU A 11 9.85 17.92 16.49
N ASP A 12 9.39 18.17 17.72
CA ASP A 12 8.11 17.66 18.19
C ASP A 12 6.94 18.22 17.37
N GLY A 13 5.91 17.38 17.22
CA GLY A 13 4.68 17.76 16.59
C GLY A 13 4.84 17.91 15.09
N MET A 14 4.00 18.78 14.55
CA MET A 14 3.91 19.07 13.13
C MET A 14 4.59 20.42 12.89
N ALA A 15 5.92 20.39 12.78
CA ALA A 15 6.76 21.57 12.82
C ALA A 15 7.37 21.91 11.44
N GLN A 16 7.37 23.21 11.09
CA GLN A 16 7.82 23.68 9.77
C GLN A 16 9.30 23.36 9.52
N GLY A 17 10.14 23.42 10.56
CA GLY A 17 11.57 23.12 10.45
C GLY A 17 11.88 21.68 10.00
N ASN A 18 10.97 20.73 10.22
CA ASN A 18 11.11 19.37 9.69
C ASN A 18 10.92 19.32 8.16
N PHE A 19 9.98 20.11 7.63
CA PHE A 19 9.73 20.22 6.19
C PHE A 19 10.82 21.02 5.48
N ASP A 20 11.30 22.12 6.09
CA ASP A 20 12.39 22.93 5.53
C ASP A 20 13.68 22.11 5.39
N ARG A 21 13.93 21.22 6.34
CA ARG A 21 15.05 20.28 6.29
C ARG A 21 14.86 19.23 5.20
N ALA A 22 13.65 18.70 5.05
CA ALA A 22 13.35 17.78 3.95
C ALA A 22 13.58 18.47 2.60
N ALA A 23 13.15 19.73 2.44
CA ALA A 23 13.38 20.53 1.24
C ALA A 23 14.88 20.75 0.97
N ALA A 24 15.67 21.05 2.01
CA ALA A 24 17.12 21.17 1.89
C ALA A 24 17.76 19.86 1.39
N ILE A 25 17.34 18.71 1.91
CA ILE A 25 17.82 17.40 1.45
C ILE A 25 17.43 17.16 -0.01
N LEU A 26 16.18 17.47 -0.40
CA LEU A 26 15.74 17.31 -1.80
C LEU A 26 16.53 18.23 -2.76
N ALA A 27 16.85 19.46 -2.33
CA ALA A 27 17.69 20.37 -3.10
C ALA A 27 19.13 19.87 -3.23
N GLU A 28 19.71 19.31 -2.17
CA GLU A 28 21.04 18.66 -2.21
C GLU A 28 21.06 17.44 -3.15
N LEU A 29 19.93 16.73 -3.25
CA LEU A 29 19.73 15.62 -4.18
C LEU A 29 19.49 16.07 -5.64
N GLY A 30 19.28 17.37 -5.87
CA GLY A 30 18.92 17.92 -7.19
C GLY A 30 17.52 17.49 -7.65
N TYR A 31 16.63 17.10 -6.75
CA TYR A 31 15.28 16.64 -7.07
C TYR A 31 14.25 17.76 -6.96
N SER A 32 13.51 18.01 -8.04
CA SER A 32 12.43 19.02 -8.11
C SER A 32 11.07 18.43 -8.49
N GLY A 33 10.95 17.11 -8.49
CA GLY A 33 9.72 16.42 -8.86
C GLY A 33 8.73 16.29 -7.69
N PRO A 34 7.62 15.56 -7.91
CA PRO A 34 6.61 15.36 -6.87
C PRO A 34 7.11 14.40 -5.78
N VAL A 35 6.53 14.50 -4.58
CA VAL A 35 6.74 13.53 -3.48
C VAL A 35 5.44 12.84 -3.08
N ALA A 36 5.57 11.59 -2.62
CA ALA A 36 4.50 10.83 -1.98
C ALA A 36 4.59 10.97 -0.46
N VAL A 37 3.47 11.24 0.21
CA VAL A 37 3.36 11.21 1.66
C VAL A 37 2.83 9.83 2.06
N ALA A 38 3.38 9.25 3.13
CA ALA A 38 2.78 8.10 3.79
C ALA A 38 2.48 8.41 5.27
N SER A 39 1.34 7.92 5.74
CA SER A 39 0.90 8.04 7.13
C SER A 39 0.48 6.68 7.67
N ASP A 40 1.01 6.33 8.85
CA ASP A 40 0.62 5.11 9.55
C ASP A 40 0.83 5.26 11.07
N GLN A 41 0.26 4.34 11.85
CA GLN A 41 0.34 4.29 13.30
C GLN A 41 0.91 2.98 13.83
N THR A 42 1.76 3.10 14.84
CA THR A 42 2.24 1.94 15.62
C THR A 42 1.89 2.09 17.09
N VAL A 43 1.67 0.97 17.76
CA VAL A 43 1.55 0.91 19.22
C VAL A 43 2.90 1.22 19.87
N CYS A 44 2.88 1.96 20.98
CA CYS A 44 4.04 2.26 21.82
C CYS A 44 3.70 2.05 23.31
N VAL A 45 4.73 1.97 24.16
CA VAL A 45 4.55 1.84 25.61
C VAL A 45 3.97 3.13 26.19
N GLN A 46 2.89 2.99 26.96
CA GLN A 46 2.27 4.07 27.70
C GLN A 46 3.13 4.48 28.90
N THR A 47 3.94 5.52 28.73
CA THR A 47 4.79 6.04 29.81
C THR A 47 4.98 7.55 29.68
N LEU A 48 5.13 8.22 30.82
CA LEU A 48 5.48 9.64 30.88
C LEU A 48 6.97 9.79 31.15
N ARG A 49 7.63 10.61 30.35
CA ARG A 49 9.07 10.91 30.47
C ARG A 49 9.26 12.41 30.55
N HIS A 50 10.31 12.83 31.24
CA HIS A 50 10.74 14.23 31.23
C HIS A 50 11.87 14.41 30.20
N HIS A 51 11.71 15.39 29.31
CA HIS A 51 12.76 15.77 28.37
C HIS A 51 12.76 17.28 28.13
N ARG A 52 13.91 17.94 28.35
CA ARG A 52 14.12 19.37 28.07
C ARG A 52 13.03 20.32 28.62
N GLY A 53 12.48 20.05 29.81
CA GLY A 53 11.42 20.89 30.42
C GLY A 53 10.00 20.55 29.98
N PHE A 54 9.82 19.43 29.27
CA PHE A 54 8.53 18.93 28.82
C PHE A 54 8.21 17.56 29.40
N ILE A 55 6.92 17.30 29.60
CA ILE A 55 6.37 15.97 29.83
C ILE A 55 6.04 15.36 28.46
N VAL A 56 6.68 14.25 28.14
CA VAL A 56 6.54 13.52 26.87
C VAL A 56 5.79 12.20 27.12
N GLY A 57 4.93 11.81 26.18
CA GLY A 57 4.16 10.56 26.25
C GLY A 57 2.71 10.73 26.71
N ALA A 58 2.27 11.96 26.92
CA ALA A 58 0.85 12.29 27.08
C ALA A 58 0.17 12.45 25.70
N GLN A 59 -1.14 12.25 25.66
CA GLN A 59 -1.94 12.58 24.49
C GLN A 59 -1.94 14.10 24.26
N GLY A 60 -1.73 14.53 23.01
CA GLY A 60 -1.74 15.94 22.63
C GLY A 60 -0.35 16.58 22.44
N GLY A 61 0.73 15.81 22.61
CA GLY A 61 2.11 16.26 22.39
C GLY A 61 2.84 16.61 23.68
N ASP A 62 3.95 17.33 23.54
CA ASP A 62 4.83 17.66 24.66
C ASP A 62 4.22 18.79 25.52
N ILE A 63 4.12 18.55 26.83
CA ILE A 63 3.48 19.50 27.77
C ILE A 63 4.59 20.24 28.55
N PRO A 64 4.76 21.56 28.34
CA PRO A 64 5.75 22.33 29.09
C PRO A 64 5.33 22.51 30.56
N PHE A 65 6.31 22.60 31.45
CA PHE A 65 6.08 22.97 32.85
C PHE A 65 7.23 23.85 33.36
N ASN A 66 6.90 24.76 34.27
CA ASN A 66 7.82 25.79 34.76
C ASN A 66 8.12 25.67 36.27
N SER A 67 7.40 24.81 37.00
CA SER A 67 7.64 24.58 38.43
C SER A 67 7.32 23.13 38.84
N PRO A 68 7.90 22.65 39.96
CA PRO A 68 7.58 21.33 40.52
C PRO A 68 6.10 21.16 40.89
N ASP A 69 5.46 22.20 41.42
CA ASP A 69 4.04 22.16 41.81
C ASP A 69 3.14 22.00 40.57
N GLN A 70 3.46 22.74 39.50
CA GLN A 70 2.75 22.62 38.22
C GLN A 70 2.95 21.23 37.62
N LEU A 71 4.16 20.67 37.70
CA LEU A 71 4.43 19.29 37.26
C LEU A 71 3.57 18.29 38.02
N GLN A 72 3.44 18.41 39.34
CA GLN A 72 2.62 17.52 40.14
C GLN A 72 1.14 17.60 39.75
N GLU A 73 0.60 18.80 39.55
CA GLU A 73 -0.77 19.02 39.09
C GLU A 73 -1.02 18.43 37.70
N LEU A 74 -0.10 18.65 36.76
CA LEU A 74 -0.18 18.09 35.40
C LEU A 74 -0.16 16.56 35.42
N LEU A 75 0.73 15.95 36.20
CA LEU A 75 0.81 14.50 36.33
C LEU A 75 -0.47 13.90 36.94
N GLN A 76 -1.05 14.55 37.96
CA GLN A 76 -2.34 14.13 38.53
C GLN A 76 -3.47 14.24 37.51
N ASN A 77 -3.52 15.33 36.74
CA ASN A 77 -4.50 15.54 35.68
C ASN A 77 -4.37 14.52 34.53
N ILE A 78 -3.15 14.16 34.13
CA ILE A 78 -2.94 13.15 33.08
C ILE A 78 -3.36 11.77 33.57
N LYS A 79 -3.04 11.42 34.82
CA LYS A 79 -3.45 10.14 35.42
C LYS A 79 -4.96 10.05 35.60
N SER A 80 -5.61 11.10 36.12
CA SER A 80 -7.06 11.10 36.37
C SER A 80 -7.88 11.01 35.09
N LYS A 81 -7.38 11.58 33.99
CA LYS A 81 -8.02 11.53 32.66
C LYS A 81 -7.58 10.32 31.82
N ASN A 82 -6.66 9.49 32.32
CA ASN A 82 -6.03 8.39 31.58
C ASN A 82 -5.46 8.81 30.21
N ASN A 83 -4.82 9.98 30.15
CA ASN A 83 -4.36 10.61 28.91
C ASN A 83 -2.97 10.12 28.45
N LEU A 84 -2.65 8.85 28.67
CA LEU A 84 -1.38 8.29 28.20
C LEU A 84 -1.46 7.96 26.70
N CYS A 85 -0.37 8.23 25.99
CA CYS A 85 -0.23 7.94 24.58
C CYS A 85 0.06 6.44 24.38
N SER A 86 -0.81 5.74 23.64
CA SER A 86 -0.65 4.32 23.29
C SER A 86 -0.19 4.08 21.86
N LYS A 87 -0.22 5.11 21.00
CA LYS A 87 0.16 4.99 19.59
C LYS A 87 0.96 6.20 19.12
N ILE A 88 1.89 5.99 18.20
CA ILE A 88 2.60 7.07 17.50
C ILE A 88 2.19 7.04 16.04
N ARG A 89 1.84 8.21 15.49
CA ARG A 89 1.63 8.39 14.05
C ARG A 89 2.92 8.91 13.41
N ALA A 90 3.38 8.25 12.37
CA ALA A 90 4.46 8.75 11.53
C ALA A 90 3.89 9.43 10.29
N TYR A 91 4.53 10.51 9.87
CA TYR A 91 4.40 11.05 8.52
C TYR A 91 5.76 11.04 7.85
N THR A 92 5.79 10.51 6.63
CA THR A 92 7.01 10.44 5.82
C THR A 92 6.79 11.07 4.45
N LEU A 93 7.86 11.62 3.88
CA LEU A 93 7.96 12.07 2.50
C LEU A 93 8.88 11.10 1.75
N GLN A 94 8.40 10.62 0.62
CA GLN A 94 9.10 9.71 -0.26
C GLN A 94 9.24 10.36 -1.63
N VAL A 95 10.46 10.35 -2.17
CA VAL A 95 10.61 10.56 -3.61
C VAL A 95 10.12 9.28 -4.29
N PRO A 96 9.15 9.34 -5.22
CA PRO A 96 8.53 8.18 -5.84
C PRO A 96 9.43 7.53 -6.91
N LEU A 97 10.72 7.36 -6.59
CA LEU A 97 11.74 6.74 -7.43
C LEU A 97 12.52 5.71 -6.62
N PRO A 98 13.10 4.67 -7.25
CA PRO A 98 13.87 3.65 -6.56
C PRO A 98 15.15 4.21 -5.93
N ASN A 99 15.64 3.54 -4.89
CA ASN A 99 16.92 3.83 -4.24
C ASN A 99 17.10 5.25 -3.67
N ILE A 100 16.02 5.94 -3.31
CA ILE A 100 16.06 7.24 -2.63
C ILE A 100 15.55 7.09 -1.19
N PRO A 101 16.24 7.66 -0.18
CA PRO A 101 15.86 7.49 1.22
C PRO A 101 14.52 8.15 1.52
N THR A 102 13.72 7.50 2.37
CA THR A 102 12.51 8.10 2.93
C THR A 102 12.87 9.15 3.98
N LEU A 103 12.17 10.29 3.96
CA LEU A 103 12.36 11.39 4.90
C LEU A 103 11.22 11.39 5.92
N VAL A 104 11.55 11.30 7.21
CA VAL A 104 10.54 11.39 8.28
C VAL A 104 10.33 12.85 8.65
N VAL A 105 9.08 13.32 8.57
CA VAL A 105 8.75 14.74 8.81
C VAL A 105 7.94 14.96 10.09
N ALA A 106 7.26 13.93 10.61
CA ALA A 106 6.61 14.03 11.91
C ALA A 106 6.48 12.67 12.61
N LEU A 107 6.60 12.69 13.94
CA LEU A 107 6.27 11.59 14.85
C LEU A 107 5.35 12.10 15.96
N LEU A 108 4.05 11.94 15.74
CA LEU A 108 3.01 12.52 16.57
C LEU A 108 2.54 11.52 17.62
N ALA A 109 2.57 11.93 18.88
CA ALA A 109 1.83 11.22 19.93
C ALA A 109 0.34 11.19 19.55
N SER A 110 -0.19 9.99 19.35
CA SER A 110 -1.57 9.80 18.90
C SER A 110 -2.43 9.25 20.03
N LYS A 111 -3.67 9.73 20.07
CA LYS A 111 -4.74 9.05 20.80
C LYS A 111 -5.03 7.72 20.12
N SER A 112 -5.49 6.74 20.89
CA SER A 112 -6.00 5.46 20.38
C SER A 112 -7.11 5.67 19.33
N ASP A 113 -7.94 6.70 19.55
CA ASP A 113 -9.20 6.95 18.83
C ASP A 113 -9.21 8.35 18.20
N LYS A 114 -8.18 8.71 17.43
CA LYS A 114 -8.27 9.92 16.59
C LYS A 114 -9.38 9.72 15.56
N GLY A 115 -10.33 10.65 15.53
CA GLY A 115 -11.42 10.64 14.56
C GLY A 115 -10.92 11.00 13.15
N ALA A 116 -11.74 10.67 12.15
CA ALA A 116 -11.44 10.97 10.75
C ALA A 116 -11.20 12.47 10.49
N ASP A 117 -11.88 13.38 11.21
CA ASP A 117 -11.68 14.83 11.09
C ASP A 117 -10.29 15.27 11.51
N ASP A 118 -9.80 14.77 12.65
CA ASP A 118 -8.47 15.11 13.16
C ASP A 118 -7.39 14.64 12.18
N ILE A 119 -7.57 13.46 11.60
CA ILE A 119 -6.64 12.91 10.61
C ILE A 119 -6.67 13.73 9.32
N ALA A 120 -7.85 14.12 8.82
CA ALA A 120 -7.98 14.95 7.64
C ALA A 120 -7.30 16.32 7.84
N VAL A 121 -7.45 16.94 9.02
CA VAL A 121 -6.75 18.18 9.38
C VAL A 121 -5.24 17.99 9.39
N LEU A 122 -4.75 16.86 9.91
CA LEU A 122 -3.31 16.55 9.87
C LEU A 122 -2.84 16.38 8.42
N HIS A 123 -3.53 15.63 7.58
CA HIS A 123 -3.18 15.51 6.15
C HIS A 123 -3.12 16.87 5.45
N ASN A 124 -4.12 17.72 5.66
CA ASN A 124 -4.12 19.06 5.08
C ASN A 124 -2.96 19.91 5.60
N THR A 125 -2.63 19.81 6.89
CA THR A 125 -1.45 20.49 7.45
C THR A 125 -0.15 19.99 6.80
N VAL A 126 -0.02 18.69 6.48
CA VAL A 126 1.20 18.14 5.82
C VAL A 126 1.35 18.80 4.45
N ILE A 127 0.25 18.87 3.70
CA ILE A 127 0.23 19.49 2.36
C ILE A 127 0.64 20.96 2.45
N GLN A 128 0.07 21.71 3.40
CA GLN A 128 0.36 23.14 3.57
C GLN A 128 1.81 23.40 3.98
N MET A 129 2.35 22.64 4.93
CA MET A 129 3.73 22.81 5.40
C MET A 129 4.76 22.38 4.36
N SER A 130 4.50 21.26 3.66
CA SER A 130 5.35 20.82 2.55
C SER A 130 5.42 21.90 1.47
N ARG A 131 4.27 22.47 1.11
CA ARG A 131 4.19 23.56 0.14
C ARG A 131 4.91 24.82 0.60
N ALA A 132 4.79 25.19 1.88
CA ALA A 132 5.51 26.33 2.44
C ALA A 132 7.04 26.18 2.34
N SER A 133 7.54 24.94 2.36
CA SER A 133 8.95 24.60 2.12
C SER A 133 9.30 24.41 0.63
N GLY A 134 8.37 24.62 -0.29
CA GLY A 134 8.59 24.42 -1.73
C GLY A 134 8.60 22.95 -2.18
N ILE A 135 8.02 22.05 -1.38
CA ILE A 135 7.88 20.63 -1.71
C ILE A 135 6.49 20.37 -2.29
N ASP A 136 6.45 19.80 -3.49
CA ASP A 136 5.20 19.44 -4.15
C ASP A 136 4.75 18.03 -3.79
N VAL A 137 3.76 17.94 -2.90
CA VAL A 137 3.10 16.67 -2.59
C VAL A 137 2.15 16.32 -3.72
N LEU A 138 2.18 15.06 -4.17
CA LEU A 138 1.28 14.53 -5.19
C LEU A 138 0.31 13.49 -4.65
N SER A 139 0.68 12.74 -3.61
CA SER A 139 -0.18 11.70 -3.06
C SER A 139 -0.05 11.54 -1.56
N ILE A 140 -1.08 10.98 -0.95
CA ILE A 140 -1.09 10.57 0.47
C ILE A 140 -1.56 9.12 0.55
N GLY A 141 -0.63 8.22 0.90
CA GLY A 141 -0.88 6.82 1.21
C GLY A 141 -1.25 6.66 2.70
N ALA A 142 -2.28 5.86 2.96
CA ALA A 142 -2.70 5.47 4.31
C ALA A 142 -3.13 4.00 4.34
N ASP A 143 -3.24 3.46 5.56
CA ASP A 143 -3.71 2.10 5.76
C ASP A 143 -5.22 1.94 5.42
N GLY A 144 -5.66 0.68 5.40
CA GLY A 144 -7.04 0.27 5.12
C GLY A 144 -8.06 0.57 6.22
N ALA A 145 -7.69 1.24 7.32
CA ALA A 145 -8.57 1.42 8.46
C ALA A 145 -9.74 2.35 8.11
N ALA A 146 -10.90 2.08 8.70
CA ALA A 146 -12.13 2.85 8.43
C ALA A 146 -11.94 4.36 8.68
N ASN A 147 -11.17 4.73 9.71
CA ASN A 147 -10.88 6.13 10.04
C ASN A 147 -9.97 6.80 9.01
N GLU A 148 -8.98 6.11 8.45
CA GLU A 148 -8.13 6.66 7.36
C GLU A 148 -8.93 6.83 6.07
N LEU A 149 -9.75 5.84 5.71
CA LEU A 149 -10.64 5.91 4.55
C LEU A 149 -11.62 7.10 4.66
N ALA A 150 -12.18 7.32 5.86
CA ALA A 150 -13.05 8.46 6.11
C ALA A 150 -12.27 9.79 6.09
N ALA A 151 -11.05 9.82 6.62
CA ALA A 151 -10.21 11.01 6.63
C ALA A 151 -9.80 11.44 5.21
N GLN A 152 -9.43 10.49 4.35
CA GLN A 152 -9.12 10.76 2.94
C GLN A 152 -10.34 11.28 2.18
N ALA A 153 -11.53 10.71 2.42
CA ALA A 153 -12.77 11.23 1.82
C ALA A 153 -13.05 12.67 2.26
N LYS A 154 -12.87 12.98 3.55
CA LYS A 154 -13.01 14.34 4.09
C LYS A 154 -11.99 15.30 3.49
N LEU A 155 -10.73 14.87 3.35
CA LEU A 155 -9.68 15.67 2.70
C LEU A 155 -10.08 16.04 1.27
N ASN A 156 -10.60 15.08 0.49
CA ASN A 156 -11.03 15.35 -0.89
C ASN A 156 -12.16 16.40 -0.96
N GLN A 157 -13.04 16.43 0.04
CA GLN A 157 -14.11 17.43 0.16
C GLN A 157 -13.61 18.82 0.58
N MET A 158 -12.38 18.96 1.08
CA MET A 158 -11.82 20.26 1.45
C MET A 158 -11.46 21.12 0.22
N SER A 159 -11.33 20.52 -0.96
CA SER A 159 -11.07 21.25 -2.20
C SER A 159 -12.37 21.55 -2.96
N THR A 160 -12.40 22.71 -3.63
CA THR A 160 -13.48 23.11 -4.55
C THR A 160 -13.07 23.02 -6.02
N ARG A 161 -11.81 22.64 -6.30
CA ARG A 161 -11.22 22.61 -7.63
C ARG A 161 -10.72 21.19 -7.90
N PHE A 162 -11.03 20.67 -9.08
CA PHE A 162 -10.74 19.28 -9.40
C PHE A 162 -10.14 19.15 -10.79
N LEU A 163 -9.16 18.25 -10.90
CA LEU A 163 -8.77 17.64 -12.16
C LEU A 163 -9.71 16.46 -12.40
N THR A 164 -10.32 16.38 -13.58
CA THR A 164 -11.35 15.38 -13.85
C THR A 164 -11.09 14.59 -15.12
N TYR A 165 -11.46 13.31 -15.07
CA TYR A 165 -11.61 12.44 -16.22
C TYR A 165 -12.94 11.72 -16.12
N SER A 166 -13.74 11.79 -17.17
CA SER A 166 -15.03 11.11 -17.21
C SER A 166 -15.18 10.30 -18.50
N ASN A 167 -15.79 9.12 -18.36
CA ASN A 167 -16.28 8.30 -19.44
C ASN A 167 -17.69 7.83 -19.07
N GLU A 168 -18.69 8.59 -19.50
CA GLU A 168 -20.10 8.36 -19.16
C GLU A 168 -20.59 6.98 -19.63
N ASN A 169 -20.14 6.51 -20.80
CA ASN A 169 -20.52 5.21 -21.35
C ASN A 169 -20.04 4.02 -20.48
N LEU A 170 -18.98 4.22 -19.72
CA LEU A 170 -18.38 3.21 -18.86
C LEU A 170 -18.64 3.47 -17.38
N GLU A 171 -19.36 4.54 -17.03
CA GLU A 171 -19.60 4.97 -15.64
C GLU A 171 -18.30 5.11 -14.85
N VAL A 172 -17.31 5.74 -15.48
CA VAL A 172 -16.01 6.04 -14.86
C VAL A 172 -15.91 7.55 -14.69
N ASN A 173 -15.80 8.00 -13.44
CA ASN A 173 -15.60 9.41 -13.11
C ASN A 173 -14.48 9.51 -12.08
N ILE A 174 -13.33 10.05 -12.51
CA ILE A 174 -12.17 10.29 -11.66
C ILE A 174 -12.10 11.77 -11.37
N LYS A 175 -12.06 12.12 -10.09
CA LYS A 175 -11.91 13.48 -9.60
C LYS A 175 -10.74 13.55 -8.65
N VAL A 176 -9.75 14.38 -8.98
CA VAL A 176 -8.57 14.61 -8.15
C VAL A 176 -8.65 16.02 -7.58
N PRO A 177 -8.69 16.19 -6.25
CA PRO A 177 -8.74 17.51 -5.64
C PRO A 177 -7.44 18.28 -5.90
N LEU A 178 -7.58 19.57 -6.19
CA LEU A 178 -6.46 20.49 -6.40
C LEU A 178 -6.28 21.36 -5.15
N PHE A 179 -5.06 21.43 -4.63
CA PHE A 179 -4.73 22.23 -3.45
C PHE A 179 -3.73 23.35 -3.78
N GLY A 180 -3.80 24.43 -3.00
CA GLY A 180 -2.84 25.53 -3.07
C GLY A 180 -2.97 26.46 -4.28
N ASN A 181 -2.01 27.37 -4.38
CA ASN A 181 -1.85 28.31 -5.49
C ASN A 181 -0.35 28.39 -5.87
N PRO A 182 0.06 28.02 -7.11
CA PRO A 182 -0.74 27.37 -8.15
C PRO A 182 -1.39 26.05 -7.69
N PRO A 183 -2.51 25.63 -8.31
CA PRO A 183 -3.19 24.38 -7.96
C PRO A 183 -2.32 23.15 -8.24
N CYS A 184 -2.17 22.27 -7.26
CA CYS A 184 -1.47 20.99 -7.41
C CYS A 184 -2.43 19.83 -7.08
N PRO A 185 -2.44 18.74 -7.85
CA PRO A 185 -3.28 17.57 -7.58
C PRO A 185 -2.77 16.81 -6.37
N ILE A 186 -3.71 16.34 -5.52
CA ILE A 186 -3.42 15.44 -4.41
C ILE A 186 -4.26 14.18 -4.57
N VAL A 187 -3.62 13.04 -4.78
CA VAL A 187 -4.28 11.73 -4.87
C VAL A 187 -4.18 11.01 -3.53
N THR A 188 -5.33 10.75 -2.90
CA THR A 188 -5.41 9.88 -1.72
C THR A 188 -5.49 8.43 -2.16
N LEU A 189 -4.65 7.56 -1.60
CA LEU A 189 -4.67 6.12 -1.92
C LEU A 189 -4.52 5.26 -0.68
N GLN A 190 -4.91 4.00 -0.84
CA GLN A 190 -4.85 2.96 0.17
C GLN A 190 -3.66 2.04 -0.14
N ASP A 191 -3.06 1.42 0.87
CA ASP A 191 -1.93 0.51 0.64
C ASP A 191 -2.36 -0.74 -0.18
N PRO A 192 -1.81 -0.96 -1.39
CA PRO A 192 -2.13 -2.13 -2.20
C PRO A 192 -1.78 -3.47 -1.52
N LYS A 193 -0.80 -3.50 -0.60
CA LYS A 193 -0.42 -4.73 0.11
C LYS A 193 -1.48 -5.16 1.12
N HIS A 194 -2.12 -4.21 1.80
CA HIS A 194 -3.20 -4.51 2.75
C HIS A 194 -4.43 -5.11 2.08
N ALA A 195 -4.68 -4.78 0.80
CA ALA A 195 -5.78 -5.31 0.03
C ALA A 195 -5.69 -6.84 -0.21
N ARG A 196 -4.51 -7.45 -0.03
CA ARG A 196 -4.27 -8.88 -0.28
C ARG A 196 -4.66 -9.83 0.88
N LYS A 197 -5.20 -9.32 1.99
CA LYS A 197 -5.34 -10.10 3.24
C LYS A 197 -6.69 -10.85 3.36
N THR A 198 -6.91 -11.93 2.59
CA THR A 198 -8.14 -12.75 2.62
C THR A 198 -7.87 -14.27 2.74
N ASP A 199 -8.77 -15.02 3.41
CA ASP A 199 -8.59 -16.45 3.80
C ASP A 199 -8.89 -17.47 2.68
N LEU A 200 -8.07 -18.54 2.56
CA LEU A 200 -8.14 -19.57 1.50
C LEU A 200 -8.02 -21.03 2.00
N SER A 201 -9.00 -21.49 2.78
CA SER A 201 -8.94 -22.83 3.39
C SER A 201 -9.00 -24.02 2.43
N GLN A 202 -9.59 -23.85 1.24
CA GLN A 202 -9.80 -24.95 0.30
C GLN A 202 -8.57 -25.30 -0.57
N VAL A 203 -7.64 -24.36 -0.76
CA VAL A 203 -6.49 -24.51 -1.66
C VAL A 203 -5.39 -25.40 -1.04
N LEU A 204 -5.29 -25.46 0.29
CA LEU A 204 -4.27 -26.25 0.97
C LEU A 204 -4.36 -27.77 0.79
N GLN A 205 -5.52 -28.30 0.42
CA GLN A 205 -5.72 -29.74 0.29
C GLN A 205 -5.12 -30.34 -0.99
N THR A 206 -4.37 -29.53 -1.77
CA THR A 206 -3.79 -29.96 -3.05
C THR A 206 -2.30 -30.31 -2.93
N PRO A 207 -1.85 -31.44 -3.52
CA PRO A 207 -0.42 -31.69 -3.71
C PRO A 207 0.17 -30.56 -4.58
N ASN A 208 1.27 -29.95 -4.16
CA ASN A 208 1.96 -28.82 -4.81
C ASN A 208 1.33 -27.43 -4.65
N SER A 209 0.44 -27.21 -3.67
CA SER A 209 0.05 -25.85 -3.28
C SER A 209 1.27 -25.03 -2.83
N PRO A 210 1.43 -23.78 -3.32
CA PRO A 210 2.47 -22.89 -2.80
C PRO A 210 2.12 -22.31 -1.41
N LEU A 211 0.89 -22.51 -0.92
CA LEU A 211 0.45 -22.08 0.41
C LEU A 211 0.95 -23.03 1.51
N LEU A 212 1.35 -22.46 2.64
CA LEU A 212 1.74 -23.19 3.86
C LEU A 212 0.53 -23.42 4.77
N ALA A 213 0.57 -24.44 5.63
CA ALA A 213 -0.50 -24.67 6.62
C ALA A 213 -0.77 -23.43 7.51
N LYS A 214 0.29 -22.69 7.86
CA LYS A 214 0.22 -21.40 8.57
C LYS A 214 -0.35 -20.23 7.77
N ASP A 215 -0.48 -20.38 6.45
CA ASP A 215 -1.10 -19.39 5.55
C ASP A 215 -2.63 -19.48 5.53
N VAL A 216 -3.19 -20.43 6.29
CA VAL A 216 -4.64 -20.70 6.32
C VAL A 216 -5.13 -21.00 7.72
N PHE A 217 -4.34 -21.70 8.53
CA PHE A 217 -4.67 -22.02 9.92
C PHE A 217 -3.75 -21.21 10.84
N ASP A 218 -4.33 -20.61 11.90
CA ASP A 218 -3.61 -19.77 12.89
C ASP A 218 -2.75 -18.68 12.23
N CYS A 219 -3.38 -17.96 11.29
CA CYS A 219 -2.68 -17.09 10.37
C CYS A 219 -2.12 -15.85 11.05
N ASP A 220 -0.83 -15.58 10.87
CA ASP A 220 -0.29 -14.24 11.05
C ASP A 220 -0.89 -13.31 9.97
N LYS A 221 -1.84 -12.47 10.37
CA LYS A 221 -2.49 -11.49 9.49
C LYS A 221 -1.55 -10.34 9.08
N GLN A 222 -0.30 -10.33 9.57
CA GLN A 222 0.75 -9.39 9.20
C GLN A 222 1.82 -10.00 8.26
N ASP A 223 1.71 -11.27 7.86
CA ASP A 223 2.62 -11.87 6.86
C ASP A 223 2.23 -11.45 5.42
N ASP A 224 2.91 -10.43 4.88
CA ASP A 224 2.75 -10.04 3.47
C ASP A 224 3.20 -11.14 2.49
N GLY A 225 4.13 -12.00 2.90
CA GLY A 225 4.59 -13.14 2.13
C GLY A 225 3.47 -14.17 1.90
N ARG A 226 2.54 -14.31 2.86
CA ARG A 226 1.32 -15.12 2.70
C ARG A 226 0.44 -14.56 1.60
N ALA A 227 0.13 -13.27 1.68
CA ALA A 227 -0.71 -12.57 0.71
C ALA A 227 -0.14 -12.69 -0.72
N LEU A 228 1.19 -12.65 -0.84
CA LEU A 228 1.90 -12.90 -2.10
C LEU A 228 1.71 -14.34 -2.61
N ARG A 229 1.93 -15.35 -1.76
CA ARG A 229 1.75 -16.77 -2.14
C ARG A 229 0.30 -17.04 -2.56
N THR A 230 -0.66 -16.40 -1.94
CA THR A 230 -2.09 -16.50 -2.30
C THR A 230 -2.37 -16.10 -3.75
N PHE A 231 -1.88 -14.95 -4.21
CA PHE A 231 -2.23 -14.45 -5.53
C PHE A 231 -1.22 -14.81 -6.63
N CYS A 232 -0.19 -15.60 -6.33
CA CYS A 232 0.83 -15.95 -7.31
C CYS A 232 0.28 -16.83 -8.45
N TYR A 233 0.99 -16.85 -9.57
CA TYR A 233 0.57 -17.65 -10.74
C TYR A 233 0.49 -19.15 -10.43
N GLN A 234 1.31 -19.67 -9.50
CA GLN A 234 1.26 -21.09 -9.10
C GLN A 234 -0.06 -21.42 -8.42
N THR A 235 -0.56 -20.55 -7.53
CA THR A 235 -1.86 -20.76 -6.87
C THR A 235 -2.99 -20.75 -7.88
N VAL A 236 -2.98 -19.79 -8.82
CA VAL A 236 -3.95 -19.75 -9.92
C VAL A 236 -3.87 -21.01 -10.80
N ALA A 237 -2.67 -21.52 -11.09
CA ALA A 237 -2.50 -22.77 -11.83
C ALA A 237 -3.05 -23.99 -11.09
N THR A 238 -2.84 -24.05 -9.78
CA THR A 238 -3.36 -25.11 -8.92
C THR A 238 -4.88 -25.09 -8.85
N THR A 239 -5.51 -23.92 -8.77
CA THR A 239 -6.98 -23.82 -8.79
C THR A 239 -7.57 -24.06 -10.18
N LEU A 240 -6.87 -23.71 -11.25
CA LEU A 240 -7.28 -24.02 -12.64
C LEU A 240 -7.32 -25.52 -12.94
N ALA A 241 -6.47 -26.32 -12.27
CA ALA A 241 -6.48 -27.78 -12.41
C ALA A 241 -7.75 -28.43 -11.82
N ARG A 242 -8.57 -27.66 -11.09
CA ARG A 242 -9.76 -28.11 -10.37
C ARG A 242 -11.04 -27.48 -10.97
N PRO A 243 -11.89 -28.27 -11.65
CA PRO A 243 -13.12 -27.74 -12.27
C PRO A 243 -14.07 -27.09 -11.27
N ASP A 244 -14.11 -27.59 -10.03
CA ASP A 244 -14.93 -27.10 -8.92
C ASP A 244 -14.47 -25.74 -8.36
N CYS A 245 -13.26 -25.28 -8.70
CA CYS A 245 -12.68 -24.04 -8.19
C CYS A 245 -12.67 -22.89 -9.22
N SER A 246 -13.49 -22.97 -10.26
CA SER A 246 -13.49 -21.99 -11.36
C SER A 246 -13.78 -20.55 -10.90
N GLY A 247 -14.76 -20.35 -10.01
CA GLY A 247 -15.06 -19.03 -9.44
C GLY A 247 -13.92 -18.48 -8.55
N LEU A 248 -13.32 -19.36 -7.74
CA LEU A 248 -12.17 -19.00 -6.90
C LEU A 248 -10.96 -18.60 -7.75
N THR A 249 -10.71 -19.32 -8.84
CA THR A 249 -9.66 -19.01 -9.80
C THR A 249 -9.81 -17.61 -10.38
N ILE A 250 -11.03 -17.25 -10.81
CA ILE A 250 -11.32 -15.93 -11.36
C ILE A 250 -11.07 -14.86 -10.31
N TYR A 251 -11.53 -15.08 -9.08
CA TYR A 251 -11.27 -14.16 -7.97
C TYR A 251 -9.77 -13.97 -7.68
N LEU A 252 -9.01 -15.05 -7.60
CA LEU A 252 -7.56 -14.99 -7.39
C LEU A 252 -6.84 -14.30 -8.56
N PHE A 253 -7.29 -14.55 -9.78
CA PHE A 253 -6.77 -13.89 -10.98
C PHE A 253 -7.00 -12.38 -10.93
N ILE A 254 -8.24 -11.93 -10.77
CA ILE A 254 -8.58 -10.49 -10.84
C ILE A 254 -7.95 -9.68 -9.70
N ILE A 255 -7.93 -10.21 -8.47
CA ILE A 255 -7.34 -9.50 -7.33
C ILE A 255 -5.81 -9.52 -7.42
N GLY A 256 -5.23 -10.63 -7.90
CA GLY A 256 -3.81 -10.72 -8.19
C GLY A 256 -3.37 -9.69 -9.22
N GLU A 257 -4.11 -9.58 -10.32
CA GLU A 257 -3.90 -8.58 -11.38
C GLU A 257 -4.04 -7.14 -10.88
N LEU A 258 -5.05 -6.85 -10.07
CA LEU A 258 -5.23 -5.53 -9.45
C LEU A 258 -4.02 -5.13 -8.61
N CYS A 259 -3.51 -6.06 -7.80
CA CYS A 259 -2.37 -5.75 -6.95
C CYS A 259 -1.06 -5.64 -7.75
N ASP A 260 -0.86 -6.51 -8.75
CA ASP A 260 0.33 -6.46 -9.59
C ASP A 260 0.33 -5.24 -10.53
N ALA A 261 -0.83 -4.68 -10.88
CA ALA A 261 -0.93 -3.38 -11.55
C ALA A 261 -0.29 -2.24 -10.74
N TRP A 262 -0.17 -2.39 -9.42
CA TRP A 262 0.53 -1.45 -8.54
C TRP A 262 1.99 -1.86 -8.28
N LEU A 263 2.24 -3.16 -8.07
CA LEU A 263 3.53 -3.65 -7.54
C LEU A 263 4.51 -4.13 -8.61
N ASN A 264 4.06 -4.49 -9.81
CA ASN A 264 4.94 -4.90 -10.89
C ASN A 264 5.76 -3.69 -11.36
N LYS A 265 7.09 -3.84 -11.51
CA LYS A 265 7.99 -2.74 -11.86
C LYS A 265 8.18 -2.53 -13.36
N THR A 266 7.90 -3.53 -14.18
CA THR A 266 8.11 -3.53 -15.64
C THR A 266 6.82 -3.29 -16.43
N MET A 267 5.66 -3.32 -15.76
CA MET A 267 4.37 -3.13 -16.41
C MET A 267 4.17 -1.67 -16.85
N ASN A 268 3.74 -1.46 -18.09
CA ASN A 268 3.42 -0.12 -18.62
C ASN A 268 2.06 0.39 -18.12
N HIS A 269 1.84 1.70 -18.23
CA HIS A 269 0.62 2.34 -17.70
C HIS A 269 -0.68 1.83 -18.32
N ARG A 270 -0.66 1.47 -19.61
CA ARG A 270 -1.86 0.96 -20.32
C ARG A 270 -2.30 -0.40 -19.80
N GLU A 271 -1.37 -1.34 -19.62
CA GLU A 271 -1.70 -2.65 -19.06
C GLU A 271 -2.08 -2.56 -17.59
N ARG A 272 -1.46 -1.65 -16.80
CA ARG A 272 -1.90 -1.38 -15.42
C ARG A 272 -3.36 -0.95 -15.37
N ILE A 273 -3.78 -0.05 -16.26
CA ILE A 273 -5.19 0.37 -16.37
C ILE A 273 -6.07 -0.83 -16.71
N ARG A 274 -5.70 -1.62 -17.73
CA ARG A 274 -6.47 -2.81 -18.15
C ARG A 274 -6.63 -3.81 -17.01
N SER A 275 -5.56 -4.14 -16.28
CA SER A 275 -5.59 -5.11 -15.17
C SER A 275 -6.41 -4.58 -13.98
N ALA A 276 -6.13 -3.36 -13.52
CA ALA A 276 -6.83 -2.77 -12.37
C ALA A 276 -8.33 -2.57 -12.62
N TRP A 277 -8.70 -2.07 -13.81
CA TRP A 277 -10.11 -1.83 -14.14
C TRP A 277 -10.88 -3.07 -14.55
N THR A 278 -10.21 -4.13 -15.04
CA THR A 278 -10.87 -5.43 -15.21
C THR A 278 -11.37 -5.95 -13.85
N ALA A 279 -10.54 -5.84 -12.81
CA ALA A 279 -10.94 -6.20 -11.46
C ALA A 279 -12.07 -5.28 -10.94
N ALA A 280 -11.95 -3.96 -11.09
CA ALA A 280 -12.97 -3.02 -10.64
C ALA A 280 -14.34 -3.25 -11.30
N PHE A 281 -14.38 -3.41 -12.62
CA PHE A 281 -15.64 -3.70 -13.33
C PHE A 281 -16.24 -5.04 -12.90
N PHE A 282 -15.42 -6.09 -12.77
CA PHE A 282 -15.91 -7.39 -12.29
C PHE A 282 -16.50 -7.28 -10.88
N LEU A 283 -15.82 -6.59 -9.95
CA LEU A 283 -16.32 -6.39 -8.59
C LEU A 283 -17.64 -5.61 -8.57
N ARG A 284 -17.78 -4.55 -9.39
CA ARG A 284 -19.04 -3.80 -9.55
C ARG A 284 -20.18 -4.72 -10.02
N MET A 285 -19.92 -5.55 -11.04
CA MET A 285 -20.89 -6.51 -11.56
C MET A 285 -21.27 -7.57 -10.51
N TRP A 286 -20.29 -8.06 -9.75
CA TRP A 286 -20.51 -9.02 -8.67
C TRP A 286 -21.38 -8.43 -7.55
N LYS A 287 -21.10 -7.19 -7.14
CA LYS A 287 -21.93 -6.47 -6.14
C LYS A 287 -23.36 -6.28 -6.64
N ALA A 288 -23.54 -5.81 -7.88
CA ALA A 288 -24.86 -5.63 -8.48
C ALA A 288 -25.66 -6.95 -8.53
N HIS A 289 -25.00 -8.04 -8.91
CA HIS A 289 -25.61 -9.37 -8.92
C HIS A 289 -26.08 -9.82 -7.53
N LEU A 290 -25.25 -9.61 -6.50
CA LEU A 290 -25.59 -9.97 -5.12
C LEU A 290 -26.74 -9.14 -4.55
N LEU A 291 -26.80 -7.84 -4.86
CA LEU A 291 -27.91 -6.97 -4.44
C LEU A 291 -29.23 -7.40 -5.07
N GLN A 292 -29.23 -7.80 -6.34
CA GLN A 292 -30.41 -8.36 -6.98
C GLN A 292 -30.82 -9.71 -6.37
N ARG A 293 -29.86 -10.61 -6.12
CA ARG A 293 -30.19 -11.90 -5.49
C ARG A 293 -30.68 -11.73 -4.05
N GLN A 294 -30.29 -10.66 -3.37
CA GLN A 294 -30.82 -10.35 -2.04
C GLN A 294 -32.33 -10.10 -2.07
N SER A 295 -32.85 -9.39 -3.07
CA SER A 295 -34.30 -9.22 -3.24
C SER A 295 -35.00 -10.53 -3.65
N ASP A 296 -34.35 -11.34 -4.48
CA ASP A 296 -34.97 -12.56 -5.03
C ASP A 296 -34.98 -13.74 -4.04
N THR A 297 -34.06 -13.75 -3.08
CA THR A 297 -33.83 -14.86 -2.16
C THR A 297 -34.18 -14.56 -0.70
N ASP A 298 -34.90 -13.46 -0.46
CA ASP A 298 -35.30 -13.01 0.88
C ASP A 298 -34.10 -12.91 1.85
N GLY A 299 -32.97 -12.40 1.34
CA GLY A 299 -31.73 -12.23 2.12
C GLY A 299 -30.81 -13.45 2.23
N LEU A 300 -31.17 -14.62 1.67
CA LEU A 300 -30.31 -15.82 1.71
C LEU A 300 -28.99 -15.62 0.96
N MET A 301 -29.02 -14.91 -0.17
CA MET A 301 -27.83 -14.45 -0.90
C MET A 301 -27.73 -12.93 -0.77
N SER A 302 -26.79 -12.44 0.03
CA SER A 302 -26.58 -11.00 0.22
C SER A 302 -25.12 -10.61 0.06
N PHE A 303 -24.87 -9.33 -0.23
CA PHE A 303 -23.50 -8.83 -0.31
C PHE A 303 -22.72 -9.03 1.01
N HIS A 304 -23.40 -8.92 2.15
CA HIS A 304 -22.80 -9.13 3.48
C HIS A 304 -22.36 -10.58 3.73
N LEU A 305 -23.10 -11.56 3.23
CA LEU A 305 -22.84 -12.99 3.48
C LEU A 305 -22.00 -13.66 2.38
N ASN A 306 -22.11 -13.20 1.14
CA ASN A 306 -21.54 -13.87 -0.03
C ASN A 306 -20.54 -13.02 -0.81
N GLY A 307 -20.45 -11.72 -0.50
CA GLY A 307 -19.49 -10.80 -1.09
C GLY A 307 -18.23 -10.65 -0.25
N SER A 308 -17.26 -9.90 -0.78
CA SER A 308 -16.15 -9.40 0.02
C SER A 308 -16.64 -8.42 1.09
N SER A 309 -15.89 -8.26 2.19
CA SER A 309 -16.23 -7.23 3.19
C SER A 309 -16.34 -5.85 2.54
N HIS A 310 -17.26 -5.02 3.06
CA HIS A 310 -17.49 -3.66 2.56
C HIS A 310 -16.19 -2.83 2.52
N ALA A 311 -15.33 -2.99 3.53
CA ALA A 311 -14.03 -2.34 3.59
C ALA A 311 -13.10 -2.79 2.44
N SER A 312 -13.00 -4.10 2.18
CA SER A 312 -12.15 -4.62 1.09
C SER A 312 -12.65 -4.16 -0.28
N PHE A 313 -13.96 -4.20 -0.50
CA PHE A 313 -14.58 -3.73 -1.75
C PHE A 313 -14.24 -2.24 -2.01
N LYS A 314 -14.33 -1.42 -0.96
CA LYS A 314 -13.98 0.00 -1.03
C LYS A 314 -12.50 0.18 -1.38
N ILE A 315 -11.60 -0.54 -0.70
CA ILE A 315 -10.15 -0.50 -0.99
C ILE A 315 -9.87 -0.87 -2.45
N PHE A 316 -10.42 -1.98 -2.95
CA PHE A 316 -10.19 -2.42 -4.34
C PHE A 316 -10.69 -1.40 -5.37
N SER A 317 -11.85 -0.79 -5.11
CA SER A 317 -12.40 0.26 -5.98
C SER A 317 -11.52 1.51 -5.96
N THR A 318 -11.14 1.98 -4.77
CA THR A 318 -10.24 3.12 -4.59
C THR A 318 -8.89 2.88 -5.27
N LEU A 319 -8.33 1.67 -5.22
CA LEU A 319 -7.06 1.35 -5.88
C LEU A 319 -7.15 1.49 -7.41
N ALA A 320 -8.26 1.10 -8.04
CA ALA A 320 -8.41 1.26 -9.49
C ALA A 320 -8.58 2.74 -9.89
N GLU A 321 -9.34 3.51 -9.10
CA GLU A 321 -9.58 4.93 -9.32
C GLU A 321 -8.32 5.77 -9.09
N SER A 322 -7.61 5.51 -7.99
CA SER A 322 -6.38 6.21 -7.60
C SER A 322 -5.26 5.99 -8.61
N LEU A 323 -5.22 4.84 -9.27
CA LEU A 323 -4.22 4.54 -10.29
C LEU A 323 -4.38 5.48 -11.51
N ILE A 324 -5.60 5.62 -12.04
CA ILE A 324 -5.86 6.58 -13.14
C ILE A 324 -5.64 8.02 -12.66
N ALA A 325 -6.08 8.35 -11.44
CA ALA A 325 -5.85 9.67 -10.85
C ALA A 325 -4.37 10.04 -10.82
N LEU A 326 -3.48 9.14 -10.40
CA LEU A 326 -2.04 9.36 -10.40
C LEU A 326 -1.46 9.46 -11.82
N ILE A 327 -1.88 8.61 -12.76
CA ILE A 327 -1.43 8.64 -14.16
C ILE A 327 -1.74 10.00 -14.79
N ILE A 328 -2.97 10.49 -14.63
CA ILE A 328 -3.39 11.78 -15.20
C ILE A 328 -2.67 12.94 -14.49
N SER A 329 -2.53 12.86 -13.17
CA SER A 329 -1.84 13.91 -12.39
C SER A 329 -0.36 14.02 -12.76
N HIS A 330 0.34 12.89 -12.93
CA HIS A 330 1.72 12.88 -13.43
C HIS A 330 1.80 13.43 -14.85
N ARG A 331 0.95 12.96 -15.77
CA ARG A 331 0.93 13.42 -17.16
C ARG A 331 0.79 14.94 -17.30
N GLU A 332 -0.06 15.55 -16.48
CA GLU A 332 -0.41 16.96 -16.61
C GLU A 332 0.53 17.91 -15.85
N TYR A 333 1.12 17.45 -14.74
CA TYR A 333 1.92 18.30 -13.85
C TYR A 333 3.42 17.92 -13.82
N TYR A 334 3.75 16.65 -14.03
CA TYR A 334 5.11 16.12 -13.90
C TYR A 334 5.48 15.13 -15.04
N PRO A 335 5.31 15.51 -16.32
CA PRO A 335 5.48 14.59 -17.45
C PRO A 335 6.92 14.08 -17.61
N ASP A 336 7.90 14.85 -17.14
CA ASP A 336 9.33 14.49 -17.25
C ASP A 336 9.76 13.44 -16.20
N PHE A 337 8.93 13.19 -15.18
CA PHE A 337 9.23 12.27 -14.09
C PHE A 337 8.51 10.92 -14.29
N PRO A 338 9.22 9.77 -14.22
CA PRO A 338 8.58 8.47 -14.36
C PRO A 338 7.65 8.20 -13.18
N PHE A 339 6.48 7.63 -13.47
CA PHE A 339 5.51 7.24 -12.43
C PHE A 339 5.77 5.81 -11.96
N CYS A 340 6.14 5.64 -10.68
CA CYS A 340 6.38 4.35 -10.04
C CYS A 340 5.29 4.03 -8.99
N PRO A 341 4.19 3.33 -9.35
CA PRO A 341 3.03 3.17 -8.45
C PRO A 341 3.36 2.53 -7.09
N TRP A 342 4.33 1.61 -7.05
CA TRP A 342 4.75 0.92 -5.82
C TRP A 342 5.43 1.83 -4.79
N LYS A 343 5.75 3.08 -5.15
CA LYS A 343 6.35 4.08 -4.24
C LYS A 343 5.34 5.04 -3.60
N HIS A 344 4.03 4.81 -3.77
CA HIS A 344 3.00 5.67 -3.19
C HIS A 344 2.28 5.05 -1.96
N GLY A 345 2.67 3.84 -1.54
CA GLY A 345 2.09 3.12 -0.41
C GLY A 345 2.65 3.52 0.96
N THR A 346 2.27 2.77 2.01
CA THR A 346 2.67 3.05 3.41
C THR A 346 3.90 2.28 3.90
N GLU A 347 4.49 1.46 3.03
CA GLU A 347 5.61 0.57 3.32
C GLU A 347 6.77 1.22 4.10
N ALA A 348 7.15 2.48 3.83
CA ALA A 348 8.26 3.07 4.58
C ALA A 348 7.92 3.38 6.04
N CYS A 349 6.66 3.66 6.37
CA CYS A 349 6.24 3.82 7.76
C CYS A 349 6.42 2.49 8.50
N GLU A 350 5.97 1.38 7.90
CA GLU A 350 6.16 0.05 8.45
C GLU A 350 7.65 -0.24 8.67
N HIS A 351 8.50 0.02 7.68
CA HIS A 351 9.96 -0.17 7.81
C HIS A 351 10.57 0.62 8.96
N ILE A 352 10.17 1.89 9.13
CA ILE A 352 10.63 2.72 10.25
C ILE A 352 10.19 2.11 11.59
N PHE A 353 8.94 1.65 11.69
CA PHE A 353 8.44 0.99 12.90
C PHE A 353 9.14 -0.34 13.16
N GLY A 354 9.47 -1.10 12.13
CA GLY A 354 10.31 -2.30 12.22
C GLY A 354 11.66 -2.00 12.84
N TRP A 355 12.36 -0.97 12.34
CA TRP A 355 13.63 -0.51 12.90
C TRP A 355 13.53 -0.04 14.35
N MET A 356 12.47 0.68 14.71
CA MET A 356 12.24 1.06 16.10
C MET A 356 12.17 -0.17 17.00
N ARG A 357 11.46 -1.22 16.58
CA ARG A 357 11.32 -2.46 17.36
C ARG A 357 12.62 -3.29 17.41
N ILE A 358 13.43 -3.25 16.36
CA ILE A 358 14.77 -3.86 16.37
C ILE A 358 15.65 -3.19 17.43
N ILE A 359 15.61 -1.85 17.51
CA ILE A 359 16.44 -1.10 18.47
C ILE A 359 15.89 -1.22 19.89
N SER A 360 14.57 -1.12 20.04
CA SER A 360 13.88 -1.27 21.32
C SER A 360 12.46 -1.83 21.09
N PRO A 361 12.20 -3.12 21.38
CA PRO A 361 10.90 -3.75 21.14
C PRO A 361 9.74 -3.03 21.84
N ASN A 362 10.00 -2.48 23.03
CA ASN A 362 9.03 -1.82 23.89
C ASN A 362 9.36 -0.33 24.03
N PHE A 363 9.33 0.40 22.91
CA PHE A 363 9.69 1.82 22.89
C PHE A 363 8.56 2.74 23.37
N SER A 364 8.93 3.82 24.05
CA SER A 364 8.04 4.95 24.36
C SER A 364 8.07 6.04 23.28
N VAL A 365 7.18 7.04 23.38
CA VAL A 365 7.17 8.21 22.49
C VAL A 365 8.52 8.92 22.43
N LEU A 366 9.16 9.11 23.59
CA LEU A 366 10.46 9.76 23.65
C LEU A 366 11.54 8.90 23.00
N ASP A 367 11.51 7.58 23.24
CA ASP A 367 12.49 6.66 22.65
C ASP A 367 12.40 6.67 21.12
N ALA A 368 11.18 6.64 20.55
CA ALA A 368 10.96 6.71 19.10
C ALA A 368 11.61 7.95 18.48
N ARG A 369 11.49 9.12 19.12
CA ARG A 369 12.10 10.38 18.65
C ARG A 369 13.62 10.35 18.76
N LEU A 370 14.15 9.86 19.86
CA LEU A 370 15.60 9.78 20.09
C LEU A 370 16.28 8.70 19.23
N MET A 371 15.53 7.70 18.75
CA MET A 371 16.02 6.69 17.82
C MET A 371 16.13 7.20 16.38
N MET A 372 15.39 8.26 15.99
CA MET A 372 15.36 8.73 14.60
C MET A 372 16.73 9.03 13.99
N PRO A 373 17.63 9.79 14.64
CA PRO A 373 18.97 10.01 14.09
C PRO A 373 19.72 8.71 13.81
N LYS A 374 19.55 7.70 14.66
CA LYS A 374 20.17 6.37 14.51
C LYS A 374 19.56 5.60 13.35
N ILE A 375 18.24 5.56 13.24
CA ILE A 375 17.53 4.88 12.14
C ILE A 375 17.94 5.50 10.81
N ILE A 376 17.95 6.83 10.71
CA ILE A 376 18.38 7.55 9.51
C ILE A 376 19.83 7.18 9.15
N ALA A 377 20.74 7.14 10.12
CA ALA A 377 22.13 6.73 9.89
C ALA A 377 22.27 5.28 9.39
N VAL A 378 21.49 4.35 9.93
CA VAL A 378 21.48 2.94 9.50
C VAL A 378 20.93 2.79 8.09
N VAL A 379 19.77 3.39 7.80
CA VAL A 379 19.15 3.33 6.46
C VAL A 379 20.12 3.86 5.40
N LYS A 380 20.73 5.01 5.68
CA LYS A 380 21.80 5.57 4.84
C LYS A 380 22.95 4.57 4.64
N SER A 381 23.39 3.87 5.69
CA SER A 381 24.50 2.88 5.66
C SER A 381 24.19 1.64 4.83
N ILE A 382 22.93 1.22 4.80
CA ILE A 382 22.50 0.10 3.97
C ILE A 382 22.42 0.56 2.50
N MET A 383 21.86 1.74 2.24
CA MET A 383 21.74 2.27 0.86
C MET A 383 23.09 2.51 0.18
N SER A 384 24.14 2.82 0.94
CA SER A 384 25.52 2.92 0.44
C SER A 384 26.22 1.56 0.26
N GLY A 385 25.54 0.44 0.53
CA GLY A 385 26.08 -0.91 0.38
C GLY A 385 27.13 -1.31 1.43
N ARG A 386 27.31 -0.50 2.48
CA ARG A 386 28.35 -0.71 3.52
C ARG A 386 27.93 -1.71 4.60
N ILE A 387 26.63 -1.80 4.86
CA ILE A 387 26.05 -2.73 5.85
C ILE A 387 25.05 -3.65 5.15
N LYS A 388 25.20 -4.95 5.34
CA LYS A 388 24.18 -5.94 4.98
C LYS A 388 23.26 -6.16 6.19
N ILE A 389 21.96 -6.18 5.95
CA ILE A 389 20.95 -6.35 7.00
C ILE A 389 21.13 -7.75 7.62
N PRO A 390 21.34 -7.87 8.95
CA PRO A 390 21.31 -9.17 9.61
C PRO A 390 19.89 -9.73 9.58
N PRO A 391 19.69 -11.03 9.30
CA PRO A 391 18.38 -11.66 9.48
C PRO A 391 18.00 -11.59 10.97
N SER A 392 16.83 -11.05 11.28
CA SER A 392 16.30 -11.01 12.65
C SER A 392 14.93 -11.68 12.67
N GLU A 393 14.69 -12.53 13.67
CA GLU A 393 13.38 -13.17 13.89
C GLU A 393 12.26 -12.14 14.18
N HIS A 394 12.61 -10.92 14.59
CA HIS A 394 11.67 -9.82 14.84
C HIS A 394 11.32 -9.01 13.59
N VAL A 395 11.97 -9.30 12.45
CA VAL A 395 11.62 -8.74 11.14
C VAL A 395 10.62 -9.68 10.49
N HIS A 396 9.33 -9.54 10.85
CA HIS A 396 8.26 -10.20 10.11
C HIS A 396 8.35 -9.83 8.62
N ALA A 397 7.88 -10.67 7.71
CA ALA A 397 8.07 -10.51 6.26
C ALA A 397 7.63 -9.12 5.71
N GLY A 398 6.69 -8.43 6.36
CA GLY A 398 6.31 -7.04 6.03
C GLY A 398 7.39 -5.99 6.31
N TYR A 399 8.35 -6.26 7.20
CA TYR A 399 9.47 -5.39 7.56
C TYR A 399 10.78 -5.73 6.84
N GLN A 400 10.78 -6.75 5.96
CA GLN A 400 11.97 -7.19 5.26
C GLN A 400 12.28 -6.22 4.11
N ILE A 401 13.25 -5.33 4.35
CA ILE A 401 13.56 -4.24 3.43
C ILE A 401 14.28 -4.76 2.18
N ASP A 402 13.82 -4.32 1.02
CA ASP A 402 14.57 -4.39 -0.23
C ASP A 402 15.08 -2.98 -0.57
N LEU A 403 16.10 -2.51 0.17
CA LEU A 403 16.72 -1.20 -0.07
C LEU A 403 17.54 -1.15 -1.38
N HIS A 404 17.78 -2.31 -1.99
CA HIS A 404 18.41 -2.45 -3.28
C HIS A 404 17.40 -2.98 -4.28
N GLU A 405 16.95 -2.10 -5.18
CA GLU A 405 16.17 -2.51 -6.33
C GLU A 405 17.10 -2.99 -7.45
N ASP A 406 17.07 -4.29 -7.75
CA ASP A 406 17.77 -4.88 -8.89
C ASP A 406 17.17 -4.32 -10.20
N ASN A 407 18.01 -3.90 -11.16
CA ASN A 407 17.63 -3.28 -12.46
C ASN A 407 16.84 -1.96 -12.36
N ALA A 408 17.32 -0.99 -11.57
CA ALA A 408 16.72 0.35 -11.51
C ALA A 408 16.95 1.22 -12.76
N ASP A 409 17.82 0.81 -13.69
CA ASP A 409 18.45 1.74 -14.64
C ASP A 409 17.60 2.09 -15.88
N ASN A 410 16.40 1.53 -16.07
CA ASN A 410 15.53 1.87 -17.20
C ASN A 410 14.05 2.04 -16.80
N LEU A 411 13.67 3.27 -16.47
CA LEU A 411 12.29 3.68 -16.16
C LEU A 411 11.63 4.48 -17.28
N ASP A 412 12.22 4.57 -18.47
CA ASP A 412 11.72 5.46 -19.54
C ASP A 412 10.31 5.09 -20.00
N HIS A 413 9.99 3.79 -20.02
CA HIS A 413 8.65 3.29 -20.31
C HIS A 413 7.58 3.76 -19.31
N LEU A 414 7.96 4.24 -18.12
CA LEU A 414 7.05 4.79 -17.10
C LEU A 414 6.85 6.31 -17.23
N ARG A 415 7.48 6.95 -18.22
CA ARG A 415 7.20 8.33 -18.64
C ARG A 415 6.20 8.39 -19.78
N ASP A 416 5.90 7.25 -20.42
CA ASP A 416 4.94 7.18 -21.51
C ASP A 416 3.50 7.16 -20.97
N PHE A 417 2.94 8.35 -20.77
CA PHE A 417 1.60 8.52 -20.22
C PHE A 417 0.51 8.45 -21.29
N PRO A 418 -0.53 7.60 -21.11
CA PRO A 418 -1.61 7.50 -22.08
C PRO A 418 -2.48 8.76 -22.14
N SER A 419 -2.95 9.09 -23.33
CA SER A 419 -3.96 10.13 -23.57
C SER A 419 -5.34 9.71 -23.03
N ASN A 420 -6.24 10.67 -22.82
CA ASN A 420 -7.62 10.38 -22.40
C ASN A 420 -8.36 9.44 -23.36
N LYS A 421 -8.00 9.47 -24.66
CA LYS A 421 -8.55 8.56 -25.66
C LYS A 421 -8.06 7.14 -25.42
N GLU A 422 -6.76 6.95 -25.23
CA GLU A 422 -6.16 5.63 -24.95
C GLU A 422 -6.66 5.04 -23.63
N ILE A 423 -6.77 5.87 -22.58
CA ILE A 423 -7.40 5.46 -21.31
C ILE A 423 -8.82 4.93 -21.57
N SER A 424 -9.61 5.62 -22.41
CA SER A 424 -10.98 5.20 -22.73
C SER A 424 -11.04 3.89 -23.54
N GLU A 425 -10.09 3.69 -24.45
CA GLU A 425 -9.93 2.43 -25.20
C GLU A 425 -9.57 1.28 -24.26
N ASP A 426 -8.61 1.49 -23.36
CA ASP A 426 -8.15 0.50 -22.40
C ASP A 426 -9.24 0.14 -21.37
N LEU A 427 -10.02 1.12 -20.91
CA LEU A 427 -11.21 0.88 -20.07
C LEU A 427 -12.28 0.08 -20.82
N SER A 428 -12.45 0.30 -22.12
CA SER A 428 -13.39 -0.47 -22.94
C SER A 428 -12.94 -1.93 -23.08
N ILE A 429 -11.64 -2.18 -23.21
CA ILE A 429 -11.05 -3.52 -23.21
C ILE A 429 -11.24 -4.18 -21.85
N ALA A 430 -10.95 -3.45 -20.76
CA ALA A 430 -11.12 -3.93 -19.39
C ALA A 430 -12.57 -4.33 -19.08
N LYS A 431 -13.56 -3.50 -19.49
CA LYS A 431 -14.98 -3.81 -19.33
C LYS A 431 -15.37 -5.07 -20.10
N LYS A 432 -14.89 -5.25 -21.33
CA LYS A 432 -15.14 -6.48 -22.11
C LYS A 432 -14.56 -7.71 -21.41
N ARG A 433 -13.32 -7.65 -20.92
CA ARG A 433 -12.68 -8.74 -20.15
C ARG A 433 -13.51 -9.09 -18.91
N ALA A 434 -13.90 -8.09 -18.13
CA ALA A 434 -14.71 -8.27 -16.93
C ALA A 434 -16.10 -8.86 -17.23
N MET A 435 -16.75 -8.39 -18.30
CA MET A 435 -18.05 -8.91 -18.73
C MET A 435 -17.99 -10.39 -19.09
N SER A 436 -17.02 -10.80 -19.91
CA SER A 436 -16.84 -12.22 -20.24
C SER A 436 -16.64 -13.08 -19.00
N LEU A 437 -15.78 -12.64 -18.06
CA LEU A 437 -15.55 -13.36 -16.80
C LEU A 437 -16.82 -13.45 -15.94
N ALA A 438 -17.61 -12.38 -15.87
CA ALA A 438 -18.86 -12.35 -15.12
C ALA A 438 -19.95 -13.23 -15.75
N GLU A 439 -20.08 -13.23 -17.08
CA GLU A 439 -20.98 -14.10 -17.84
C GLU A 439 -20.65 -15.57 -17.60
N PHE A 440 -19.36 -15.93 -17.61
CA PHE A 440 -18.92 -17.30 -17.30
C PHE A 440 -19.26 -17.73 -15.86
N CYS A 441 -19.22 -16.80 -14.90
CA CYS A 441 -19.67 -17.04 -13.53
C CYS A 441 -21.21 -17.13 -13.40
N GLY A 442 -21.97 -16.97 -14.50
CA GLY A 442 -23.44 -16.97 -14.48
C GLY A 442 -24.05 -15.73 -13.83
N MET A 443 -23.29 -14.62 -13.74
CA MET A 443 -23.81 -13.36 -13.21
C MET A 443 -24.77 -12.74 -14.22
N VAL A 444 -25.98 -12.39 -13.77
CA VAL A 444 -26.96 -11.68 -14.60
C VAL A 444 -26.49 -10.24 -14.79
N VAL A 445 -26.01 -9.92 -16.00
CA VAL A 445 -25.54 -8.58 -16.35
C VAL A 445 -26.71 -7.73 -16.83
N ILE A 446 -27.40 -7.06 -15.91
CA ILE A 446 -28.29 -5.96 -16.30
C ILE A 446 -27.40 -4.74 -16.56
N LYS A 447 -27.71 -3.97 -17.61
CA LYS A 447 -27.09 -2.64 -17.83
C LYS A 447 -27.13 -1.88 -16.51
N LEU A 448 -25.96 -1.60 -15.93
CA LEU A 448 -25.83 -0.68 -14.81
C LEU A 448 -26.61 0.59 -15.22
N ASN A 449 -27.73 0.83 -14.55
CA ASN A 449 -28.55 2.01 -14.72
C ASN A 449 -28.70 2.57 -13.31
N ASN A 450 -28.06 3.71 -13.07
CA ASN A 450 -28.34 4.66 -11.98
C ASN A 450 -28.39 4.08 -10.55
N SER A 451 -27.27 3.58 -10.01
CA SER A 451 -27.20 3.28 -8.56
C SER A 451 -25.89 3.66 -7.89
N ASP A 452 -25.21 4.71 -8.36
CA ASP A 452 -24.13 5.35 -7.58
C ASP A 452 -24.64 6.51 -6.72
N ASN A 453 -25.82 7.07 -7.02
CA ASN A 453 -26.43 8.11 -6.17
C ASN A 453 -26.87 7.55 -4.80
N GLU A 454 -27.29 6.28 -4.73
CA GLU A 454 -27.55 5.61 -3.45
C GLU A 454 -26.25 5.33 -2.68
N VAL A 455 -25.09 5.25 -3.36
CA VAL A 455 -23.80 5.02 -2.71
C VAL A 455 -23.32 6.30 -2.01
N GLU A 456 -23.46 7.48 -2.62
CA GLU A 456 -23.17 8.76 -1.92
C GLU A 456 -24.16 9.04 -0.77
N GLU A 457 -25.43 8.68 -0.92
CA GLU A 457 -26.47 8.92 0.09
C GLU A 457 -26.38 7.94 1.28
N ILE A 458 -26.00 6.68 1.04
CA ILE A 458 -25.67 5.71 2.09
C ILE A 458 -24.31 6.06 2.75
N LEU A 459 -23.31 6.52 1.98
CA LEU A 459 -22.03 6.99 2.53
C LEU A 459 -22.20 8.24 3.41
N GLY A 460 -23.12 9.14 3.07
CA GLY A 460 -23.46 10.31 3.89
C GLY A 460 -24.27 9.97 5.14
N SER A 461 -25.23 9.03 5.03
CA SER A 461 -26.09 8.65 6.17
C SER A 461 -25.41 7.71 7.18
N THR A 462 -24.44 6.89 6.75
CA THR A 462 -23.69 6.01 7.68
C THR A 462 -22.73 6.80 8.58
N VAL A 463 -22.31 8.01 8.18
CA VAL A 463 -21.51 8.92 9.02
C VAL A 463 -22.33 9.52 10.17
N HIS A 464 -23.64 9.70 9.97
CA HIS A 464 -24.53 10.21 11.02
C HIS A 464 -25.04 9.14 11.99
N ASN A 465 -25.04 7.87 11.60
CA ASN A 465 -25.58 6.77 12.42
C ASN A 465 -24.51 5.82 13.02
N ALA A 466 -23.22 6.17 12.99
CA ALA A 466 -22.14 5.42 13.64
C ALA A 466 -22.12 5.59 15.19
N GLN A 467 -23.30 5.61 15.81
CA GLN A 467 -23.47 5.57 17.26
C GLN A 467 -24.25 4.33 17.76
N GLU A 468 -24.56 3.36 16.89
CA GLU A 468 -25.17 2.10 17.34
C GLU A 468 -24.19 0.92 17.32
N HIS A 469 -24.14 0.27 18.47
CA HIS A 469 -23.30 -0.87 18.83
C HIS A 469 -23.45 -2.07 17.89
N SER A 470 -22.59 -2.13 16.88
CA SER A 470 -22.17 -3.38 16.24
C SER A 470 -20.73 -3.66 16.69
N PRO A 471 -20.36 -4.90 17.05
CA PRO A 471 -18.97 -5.24 17.30
C PRO A 471 -18.22 -5.14 15.97
N ASP A 472 -17.66 -3.96 15.72
CA ASP A 472 -16.69 -3.75 14.66
C ASP A 472 -15.50 -4.65 14.95
N VAL A 473 -15.22 -5.52 13.97
CA VAL A 473 -14.22 -6.59 14.04
C VAL A 473 -14.71 -7.77 14.89
N LEU A 474 -14.44 -8.99 14.42
CA LEU A 474 -14.26 -10.15 15.31
C LEU A 474 -13.21 -9.75 16.36
N THR A 475 -13.68 -9.20 17.47
CA THR A 475 -12.89 -8.97 18.67
C THR A 475 -12.35 -10.33 19.05
N SER A 476 -11.03 -10.51 18.92
CA SER A 476 -10.43 -11.64 19.59
C SER A 476 -10.60 -11.40 21.08
N ALA A 477 -11.00 -12.43 21.79
CA ALA A 477 -10.75 -12.56 23.21
C ALA A 477 -9.25 -12.81 23.48
N ALA A 478 -8.33 -12.13 22.78
CA ALA A 478 -6.96 -11.98 23.24
C ALA A 478 -6.91 -10.79 24.21
N LYS A 479 -7.67 -10.93 25.30
CA LYS A 479 -7.28 -10.28 26.55
C LYS A 479 -5.92 -10.88 26.93
N ASP A 480 -4.99 -9.99 27.27
CA ASP A 480 -3.85 -10.28 28.12
C ASP A 480 -2.91 -11.40 27.64
N TYR A 481 -2.23 -11.19 26.52
CA TYR A 481 -0.89 -11.78 26.40
C TYR A 481 0.11 -10.87 27.12
N GLU A 482 0.37 -11.15 28.40
CA GLU A 482 1.67 -10.84 28.98
C GLU A 482 2.71 -11.66 28.22
N ILE A 483 3.29 -11.07 27.17
CA ILE A 483 4.47 -11.64 26.52
C ILE A 483 5.61 -11.46 27.52
N ASN A 484 5.88 -12.52 28.28
CA ASN A 484 6.98 -12.59 29.22
C ASN A 484 8.27 -12.82 28.41
N TYR A 485 8.96 -11.74 28.05
CA TYR A 485 10.26 -11.84 27.40
C TYR A 485 11.28 -12.38 28.42
N SER A 486 11.78 -13.59 28.18
CA SER A 486 12.97 -14.06 28.88
C SER A 486 14.14 -13.17 28.46
N TYR A 487 14.64 -12.37 29.40
CA TYR A 487 15.76 -11.46 29.20
C TYR A 487 17.05 -12.27 29.07
N GLU A 488 17.41 -12.68 27.85
CA GLU A 488 18.79 -13.09 27.58
C GLU A 488 19.61 -11.86 27.19
N HIS A 489 20.70 -11.66 27.93
CA HIS A 489 21.60 -10.54 27.84
C HIS A 489 22.49 -10.66 26.58
N GLU A 490 21.91 -10.69 25.38
CA GLU A 490 22.69 -10.45 24.17
C GLU A 490 22.99 -8.95 24.10
N GLN A 491 24.21 -8.58 24.45
CA GLN A 491 24.76 -7.28 24.12
C GLN A 491 24.68 -7.10 22.60
N ASN A 492 23.69 -6.32 22.16
CA ASN A 492 23.32 -6.04 20.77
C ASN A 492 24.57 -5.84 19.87
N ALA A 493 24.90 -6.81 19.01
CA ALA A 493 25.87 -6.61 17.93
C ALA A 493 25.52 -5.39 17.04
N LEU A 494 24.24 -5.03 16.99
CA LEU A 494 23.70 -3.82 16.36
C LEU A 494 24.12 -2.51 17.05
N SER A 495 24.25 -2.45 18.38
CA SER A 495 24.71 -1.22 19.06
C SER A 495 26.19 -0.96 18.77
N VAL A 496 26.98 -2.03 18.62
CA VAL A 496 28.39 -1.94 18.22
C VAL A 496 28.52 -1.50 16.75
N MET A 497 27.64 -1.95 15.86
CA MET A 497 27.59 -1.46 14.47
C MET A 497 27.13 0.01 14.37
N LEU A 498 26.19 0.43 15.22
CA LEU A 498 25.65 1.79 15.28
C LEU A 498 26.68 2.84 15.73
N ASP A 499 27.63 2.47 16.59
CA ASP A 499 28.71 3.37 17.05
C ASP A 499 29.83 3.57 16.01
N GLN A 500 29.81 2.82 14.89
CA GLN A 500 30.84 2.88 13.85
C GLN A 500 30.51 3.81 12.67
N VAL A 501 29.37 4.53 12.69
CA VAL A 501 28.97 5.41 11.57
C VAL A 501 29.70 6.77 11.63
N PRO A 502 30.59 7.12 10.68
CA PRO A 502 31.32 8.39 10.70
C PRO A 502 30.44 9.60 10.33
N GLU A 503 30.75 10.80 10.86
CA GLU A 503 30.01 12.04 10.52
C GLU A 503 30.21 12.53 9.06
N THR A 504 31.30 12.11 8.38
CA THR A 504 31.58 12.44 6.96
C THR A 504 30.67 11.69 5.96
N PHE A 505 29.67 10.97 6.47
CA PHE A 505 28.86 10.00 5.76
C PHE A 505 27.67 10.59 4.99
N GLU A 506 27.26 11.83 5.31
CA GLU A 506 26.13 12.46 4.62
C GLU A 506 26.41 12.73 3.14
N GLY A 507 27.65 13.08 2.78
CA GLY A 507 28.02 13.43 1.41
C GLY A 507 27.91 12.27 0.41
N GLU A 508 28.35 11.06 0.76
CA GLU A 508 28.34 9.92 -0.18
C GLU A 508 26.93 9.41 -0.48
N VAL A 509 26.03 9.36 0.50
CA VAL A 509 24.65 8.89 0.28
C VAL A 509 23.86 9.90 -0.53
N VAL A 510 24.05 11.19 -0.25
CA VAL A 510 23.49 12.28 -1.06
C VAL A 510 24.03 12.19 -2.47
N GLN A 511 25.33 11.99 -2.66
CA GLN A 511 25.93 11.86 -4.00
C GLN A 511 25.42 10.61 -4.75
N ASN A 512 25.31 9.45 -4.10
CA ASN A 512 24.79 8.23 -4.71
C ASN A 512 23.30 8.35 -5.10
N SER A 513 22.51 8.99 -4.24
CA SER A 513 21.09 9.24 -4.50
C SER A 513 20.92 10.29 -5.61
N ALA A 514 21.73 11.36 -5.61
CA ALA A 514 21.76 12.37 -6.66
C ALA A 514 22.23 11.79 -8.00
N MET A 515 23.22 10.89 -8.01
CA MET A 515 23.62 10.14 -9.19
C MET A 515 22.51 9.21 -9.68
N SER A 516 21.82 8.50 -8.77
CA SER A 516 20.67 7.68 -9.12
C SER A 516 19.56 8.52 -9.75
N ILE A 517 19.19 9.65 -9.15
CA ILE A 517 18.22 10.59 -9.70
C ILE A 517 18.68 11.08 -11.07
N SER A 518 19.94 11.54 -11.21
CA SER A 518 20.47 12.02 -12.47
C SER A 518 20.43 10.95 -13.56
N ASN A 519 20.80 9.71 -13.25
CA ASN A 519 20.75 8.60 -14.20
C ASN A 519 19.31 8.26 -14.59
N LEU A 520 18.40 8.21 -13.62
CA LEU A 520 16.97 7.95 -13.83
C LEU A 520 16.26 9.08 -14.59
N LEU A 521 16.76 10.32 -14.48
CA LEU A 521 16.22 11.50 -15.14
C LEU A 521 16.82 11.73 -16.54
N ASN A 522 18.11 11.44 -16.72
CA ASN A 522 18.88 11.76 -17.93
C ASN A 522 19.33 10.53 -18.75
N SER A 523 18.69 9.35 -18.59
CA SER A 523 19.01 8.15 -19.37
C SER A 523 19.12 8.50 -20.85
N SER A 524 20.37 8.51 -21.34
CA SER A 524 20.74 8.93 -22.69
C SER A 524 20.81 7.74 -23.64
N ASP A 525 20.37 6.57 -23.19
CA ASP A 525 20.36 5.38 -24.02
C ASP A 525 19.22 5.54 -25.04
N GLU A 526 19.59 5.55 -26.32
CA GLU A 526 18.65 5.28 -27.40
C GLU A 526 17.76 4.12 -26.97
N PRO A 527 16.45 4.15 -27.26
CA PRO A 527 15.55 3.08 -26.87
C PRO A 527 16.07 1.75 -27.42
N GLN A 528 16.82 1.02 -26.59
CA GLN A 528 17.10 -0.38 -26.83
C GLN A 528 15.77 -1.06 -26.65
N ASN A 529 15.10 -1.21 -27.78
CA ASN A 529 13.92 -2.02 -27.95
C ASN A 529 14.15 -3.33 -27.19
N PRO A 530 13.47 -3.59 -26.06
CA PRO A 530 13.65 -4.84 -25.32
C PRO A 530 13.18 -6.06 -26.13
N ASN A 531 12.66 -5.85 -27.35
CA ASN A 531 12.21 -6.85 -28.30
C ASN A 531 13.30 -7.47 -29.16
N GLY A 532 14.57 -7.42 -28.74
CA GLY A 532 15.66 -8.19 -29.35
C GLY A 532 15.57 -9.72 -29.15
N LEU A 533 14.37 -10.28 -28.97
CA LEU A 533 14.07 -11.72 -29.08
C LEU A 533 12.59 -12.03 -29.38
N VAL A 534 11.79 -11.04 -29.80
CA VAL A 534 10.39 -11.25 -30.23
C VAL A 534 10.20 -10.74 -31.65
N SER A 535 11.00 -11.27 -32.59
CA SER A 535 10.68 -11.17 -34.02
C SER A 535 9.71 -12.31 -34.38
N GLY A 536 8.43 -12.13 -34.05
CA GLY A 536 7.38 -13.02 -34.53
C GLY A 536 6.17 -13.12 -33.62
N LEU A 537 5.41 -12.04 -33.46
CA LEU A 537 3.96 -12.05 -33.17
C LEU A 537 3.44 -10.62 -33.40
N GLY A 538 2.75 -10.42 -34.53
CA GLY A 538 2.20 -9.12 -34.90
C GLY A 538 0.93 -8.77 -34.12
N LYS A 539 0.74 -7.46 -33.87
CA LYS A 539 -0.44 -6.79 -33.27
C LYS A 539 -0.78 -7.27 -31.86
N GLU A 540 -0.96 -6.33 -30.92
CA GLU A 540 -1.48 -6.59 -29.57
C GLU A 540 -2.71 -7.50 -29.66
N ALA A 541 -2.51 -8.80 -29.42
CA ALA A 541 -3.59 -9.75 -29.38
C ALA A 541 -4.36 -9.44 -28.10
N THR A 542 -5.61 -8.98 -28.24
CA THR A 542 -6.57 -8.93 -27.16
C THR A 542 -6.63 -10.32 -26.54
N PHE A 543 -5.90 -10.56 -25.44
CA PHE A 543 -5.89 -11.88 -24.80
C PHE A 543 -7.32 -12.25 -24.42
N CYS A 544 -7.88 -13.21 -25.15
CA CYS A 544 -9.20 -13.72 -24.85
C CYS A 544 -9.08 -14.58 -23.59
N LEU A 545 -9.73 -14.17 -22.50
CA LEU A 545 -9.69 -14.91 -21.23
C LEU A 545 -10.64 -16.11 -21.24
N ILE A 546 -11.57 -16.14 -22.20
CA ILE A 546 -12.58 -17.18 -22.36
C ILE A 546 -12.62 -17.61 -23.82
N ASP A 547 -12.61 -18.90 -24.08
CA ASP A 547 -12.77 -19.48 -25.40
C ASP A 547 -13.82 -20.61 -25.35
N ASN A 548 -14.84 -20.54 -26.21
CA ASN A 548 -15.94 -21.51 -26.28
C ASN A 548 -16.56 -21.86 -24.90
N ASP A 549 -16.96 -20.85 -24.13
CA ASP A 549 -17.54 -20.97 -22.77
C ASP A 549 -16.62 -21.64 -21.74
N ARG A 550 -15.29 -21.62 -21.98
CA ARG A 550 -14.30 -22.18 -21.06
C ARG A 550 -13.19 -21.17 -20.78
N LEU A 551 -12.64 -21.22 -19.57
CA LEU A 551 -11.48 -20.40 -19.22
C LEU A 551 -10.29 -20.77 -20.09
N HIS A 552 -9.69 -19.76 -20.74
CA HIS A 552 -8.52 -19.96 -21.59
C HIS A 552 -7.26 -20.07 -20.72
N VAL A 553 -7.03 -21.29 -20.19
CA VAL A 553 -5.98 -21.63 -19.22
C VAL A 553 -4.61 -21.07 -19.59
N LYS A 554 -4.19 -21.20 -20.85
CA LYS A 554 -2.86 -20.74 -21.31
C LYS A 554 -2.70 -19.23 -21.14
N ASN A 555 -3.60 -18.44 -21.73
CA ASN A 555 -3.61 -16.97 -21.61
C ASN A 555 -3.68 -16.49 -20.15
N ILE A 556 -4.52 -17.10 -19.31
CA ILE A 556 -4.62 -16.72 -17.88
C ILE A 556 -3.28 -16.92 -17.17
N ILE A 557 -2.64 -18.08 -17.37
CA ILE A 557 -1.34 -18.38 -16.75
C ILE A 557 -0.21 -17.54 -17.33
N GLU A 558 -0.21 -17.31 -18.64
CA GLU A 558 0.80 -16.51 -19.30
C GLU A 558 0.75 -15.05 -18.85
N LEU A 559 -0.45 -14.45 -18.81
CA LEU A 559 -0.66 -13.12 -18.26
C LEU A 559 -0.22 -13.05 -16.79
N ARG A 560 -0.66 -13.98 -15.94
CA ARG A 560 -0.23 -13.98 -14.53
C ARG A 560 1.28 -14.14 -14.38
N LYS A 561 1.93 -14.96 -15.20
CA LYS A 561 3.40 -15.12 -15.16
C LYS A 561 4.12 -13.84 -15.56
N GLN A 562 3.65 -13.17 -16.62
CA GLN A 562 4.21 -11.90 -17.09
C GLN A 562 4.02 -10.79 -16.05
N HIS A 563 2.85 -10.75 -15.41
CA HIS A 563 2.48 -9.70 -14.48
C HIS A 563 2.90 -9.97 -13.04
N ASN A 564 3.32 -11.20 -12.70
CA ASN A 564 3.73 -11.55 -11.35
C ASN A 564 4.94 -10.71 -10.91
N SER A 565 4.71 -9.82 -9.94
CA SER A 565 5.68 -8.84 -9.45
C SER A 565 6.92 -9.43 -8.77
N GLN A 566 6.95 -10.75 -8.49
CA GLN A 566 8.01 -11.38 -7.69
C GLN A 566 8.68 -12.63 -8.28
N VAL A 567 8.68 -12.83 -9.60
CA VAL A 567 9.39 -13.98 -10.23
C VAL A 567 10.90 -14.04 -9.87
N ALA A 568 11.51 -12.93 -9.42
CA ALA A 568 12.94 -12.85 -9.11
C ALA A 568 13.34 -13.05 -7.63
N LYS A 569 12.42 -13.05 -6.65
CA LYS A 569 12.80 -13.02 -5.21
C LYS A 569 12.15 -14.14 -4.40
N ASN A 570 12.94 -15.19 -4.15
CA ASN A 570 12.72 -16.18 -3.08
C ASN A 570 12.78 -15.48 -1.71
N LYS A 571 11.80 -14.66 -1.35
CA LYS A 571 11.71 -13.97 -0.05
C LYS A 571 10.46 -14.39 0.72
N GLY A 572 10.40 -15.68 1.03
CA GLY A 572 9.57 -16.25 2.09
C GLY A 572 10.33 -17.44 2.67
N ASN A 573 10.24 -17.65 3.99
CA ASN A 573 11.00 -18.69 4.70
C ASN A 573 11.09 -20.01 3.89
N ASP A 574 12.34 -20.34 3.60
CA ASP A 574 12.90 -21.31 2.67
C ASP A 574 12.06 -22.56 2.35
N ARG A 575 11.57 -22.61 1.10
CA ARG A 575 11.85 -23.73 0.19
C ARG A 575 12.29 -23.16 -1.15
N MET A 576 13.29 -23.79 -1.77
CA MET A 576 13.57 -23.55 -3.18
C MET A 576 12.27 -23.77 -3.98
N LEU A 577 11.90 -22.78 -4.79
CA LEU A 577 10.94 -22.95 -5.87
C LEU A 577 11.32 -24.22 -6.62
N THR A 578 10.48 -25.24 -6.58
CA THR A 578 10.67 -26.42 -7.43
C THR A 578 10.57 -25.94 -8.87
N ASN A 579 11.65 -26.12 -9.65
CA ASN A 579 11.70 -25.80 -11.08
C ASN A 579 10.42 -26.32 -11.75
N GLY A 580 9.66 -25.41 -12.35
CA GLY A 580 8.40 -25.68 -13.03
C GLY A 580 8.52 -26.58 -14.25
N ASP A 581 9.72 -27.01 -14.62
CA ASP A 581 9.99 -27.87 -15.77
C ASP A 581 9.46 -29.31 -15.60
N ASN A 582 9.12 -29.73 -14.37
CA ASN A 582 8.49 -31.03 -14.12
C ASN A 582 6.96 -31.02 -14.19
N LEU A 583 6.32 -29.85 -14.36
CA LEU A 583 4.91 -29.78 -14.75
C LEU A 583 4.78 -29.92 -16.27
N ARG A 584 5.10 -31.11 -16.80
CA ARG A 584 4.46 -31.57 -18.04
C ARG A 584 2.99 -31.83 -17.71
N LEU A 585 2.23 -30.74 -17.58
CA LEU A 585 0.79 -30.78 -17.70
C LEU A 585 0.50 -31.32 -19.09
N GLU A 586 -0.10 -32.51 -19.17
CA GLU A 586 -0.92 -32.85 -20.33
C GLU A 586 -2.07 -31.83 -20.36
N LEU A 587 -1.80 -30.67 -20.96
CA LEU A 587 -2.70 -29.55 -21.16
C LEU A 587 -3.78 -29.99 -22.15
N ASN A 588 -4.80 -30.71 -21.66
CA ASN A 588 -6.09 -30.71 -22.32
C ASN A 588 -6.63 -29.28 -22.24
N SER A 589 -6.81 -28.68 -23.39
CA SER A 589 -6.92 -27.23 -23.63
C SER A 589 -8.17 -26.54 -23.07
N THR A 590 -8.99 -27.22 -22.27
CA THR A 590 -10.37 -26.78 -22.05
C THR A 590 -11.02 -27.47 -20.83
N VAL A 591 -11.39 -26.72 -19.78
CA VAL A 591 -12.13 -27.22 -18.60
C VAL A 591 -13.64 -27.07 -18.81
N ASN A 592 -14.42 -28.13 -18.60
CA ASN A 592 -15.86 -28.20 -18.91
C ASN A 592 -16.74 -27.89 -17.66
N PRO A 593 -17.93 -27.26 -17.79
CA PRO A 593 -18.76 -26.86 -16.65
C PRO A 593 -19.70 -27.95 -16.09
N GLU A 594 -19.87 -29.09 -16.75
CA GLU A 594 -20.87 -30.09 -16.35
C GLU A 594 -20.26 -31.31 -15.64
N SER A 595 -20.23 -31.27 -14.32
CA SER A 595 -20.36 -32.48 -13.49
C SER A 595 -21.45 -32.23 -12.45
N ARG A 596 -22.71 -32.28 -12.90
CA ARG A 596 -23.87 -32.31 -12.01
C ARG A 596 -23.80 -33.57 -11.16
N ILE A 597 -23.97 -33.35 -9.86
CA ILE A 597 -24.14 -34.33 -8.80
C ILE A 597 -25.19 -35.36 -9.22
N ASN A 598 -24.76 -36.61 -9.42
CA ASN A 598 -25.67 -37.75 -9.35
C ASN A 598 -25.51 -38.37 -7.97
N THR A 599 -26.48 -38.12 -7.09
CA THR A 599 -26.72 -38.93 -5.88
C THR A 599 -28.08 -39.62 -6.04
N PRO A 600 -28.23 -40.90 -5.65
CA PRO A 600 -29.54 -41.39 -5.26
C PRO A 600 -30.03 -40.71 -3.98
#